data_AF-A0A800AQC5-F1
#
_entry.id   AF-A0A800AQC5-F1
#
_cell.length_a   1.000
_cell.length_b   1.000
_cell.length_c   1.000
_cell.angle_alpha   90.00
_cell.angle_beta   90.00
_cell.angle_gamma   90.00
#
_symmetry.space_group_name_H-M   'P 1'
#
loop_
_entity.id
_entity.type
_entity.pdbx_description
1 polymer ?
#
loop_
_entity_poly.entity_id
_entity_poly.type
_entity_poly.pdbx_seq_one_letter_code
_entity_poly.pdbx_strand_id
1 'polypeptide(L)'
;MERLTKKRVFEILNSRFKEGFLKLSSLPQPNTIKDLQKGARRVAKAIRSKEKIVVVGDYDVDGIISSSIMKEFFLYINYPIEIIIPNRFKDGYGISKKLLSNIDTDVVITVDNG
;
A
#
# COMPACT_ATOMS: atom_id res chain seq x y z
N MET A 1 30.54 15.83 6.73
CA MET A 1 29.88 14.56 6.34
C MET A 1 30.88 13.79 5.49
N GLU A 2 31.36 12.65 5.96
CA GLU A 2 32.34 11.84 5.22
C GLU A 2 31.69 11.25 3.95
N ARG A 3 32.35 11.34 2.80
CA ARG A 3 31.78 10.86 1.53
C ARG A 3 31.78 9.34 1.49
N LEU A 4 30.64 8.74 1.14
CA LEU A 4 30.51 7.30 0.91
C LEU A 4 31.30 6.88 -0.35
N THR A 5 32.29 6.01 -0.17
CA THR A 5 33.03 5.37 -1.28
C THR A 5 32.27 4.15 -1.81
N LYS A 6 32.52 3.75 -3.06
CA LYS A 6 31.94 2.51 -3.64
C LYS A 6 32.18 1.28 -2.75
N LYS A 7 33.41 1.15 -2.23
CA LYS A 7 33.80 0.08 -1.30
C LYS A 7 32.93 0.11 -0.04
N ARG A 8 32.73 1.30 0.54
CA ARG A 8 31.92 1.45 1.75
C ARG A 8 30.44 1.15 1.52
N VAL A 9 29.87 1.55 0.39
CA VAL A 9 28.49 1.19 0.00
C VAL A 9 28.36 -0.33 -0.13
N PHE A 10 29.31 -0.99 -0.81
CA PHE A 10 29.29 -2.43 -0.97
C PHE A 10 29.35 -3.18 0.37
N GLU A 11 30.21 -2.72 1.30
CA GLU A 11 30.28 -3.27 2.67
C GLU A 11 28.95 -3.12 3.43
N ILE A 12 28.30 -1.95 3.33
CA ILE A 12 27.00 -1.69 3.98
C ILE A 12 25.89 -2.56 3.38
N LEU A 13 25.86 -2.71 2.06
CA LEU A 13 24.83 -3.55 1.41
C LEU A 13 25.01 -5.02 1.78
N ASN A 14 26.25 -5.52 1.76
CA ASN A 14 26.53 -6.90 2.16
C ASN A 14 26.25 -7.14 3.65
N SER A 15 26.45 -6.13 4.51
CA SER A 15 26.18 -6.31 5.94
C SER A 15 24.69 -6.54 6.24
N ARG A 16 23.78 -6.04 5.40
CA ARG A 16 22.32 -6.24 5.54
C ARG A 16 21.88 -7.69 5.39
N PHE A 17 22.69 -8.52 4.74
CA PHE A 17 22.36 -9.92 4.45
C PHE A 17 23.25 -10.91 5.23
N LYS A 18 24.02 -10.44 6.21
CA LYS A 18 24.90 -11.30 7.03
C LYS A 18 24.16 -12.40 7.78
N GLU A 19 22.91 -12.14 8.15
CA GLU A 19 22.04 -13.10 8.84
C GLU A 19 21.25 -14.00 7.86
N GLY A 20 21.54 -13.90 6.55
CA GLY A 20 20.83 -14.61 5.50
C GLY A 20 19.55 -13.91 5.05
N PHE A 21 18.74 -14.61 4.25
CA PHE A 21 17.44 -14.13 3.79
C PHE A 21 16.32 -14.66 4.68
N LEU A 22 15.37 -13.78 5.02
CA LEU A 22 14.14 -14.18 5.69
C LEU A 22 13.33 -15.13 4.79
N LYS A 23 12.71 -16.14 5.40
CA LYS A 23 11.75 -17.01 4.72
C LYS A 23 10.38 -16.34 4.72
N LEU A 24 9.49 -16.75 3.82
CA LEU A 24 8.07 -16.32 3.87
C LEU A 24 7.43 -16.62 5.24
N SER A 25 7.78 -17.74 5.86
CA SER A 25 7.34 -18.10 7.21
C SER A 25 7.84 -17.17 8.31
N SER A 26 8.83 -16.32 8.02
CA SER A 26 9.38 -15.31 8.93
C SER A 26 8.65 -13.97 8.86
N LEU A 27 7.65 -13.83 7.97
CA LEU A 27 6.83 -12.62 7.92
C LEU A 27 6.12 -12.39 9.26
N PRO A 28 6.01 -11.14 9.73
CA PRO A 28 5.25 -10.83 10.93
C PRO A 28 3.81 -11.32 10.79
N GLN A 29 3.26 -11.84 11.88
CA GLN A 29 1.84 -12.18 11.93
C GLN A 29 1.01 -10.91 11.68
N PRO A 30 -0.10 -10.97 10.92
CA PRO A 30 -0.88 -9.77 10.62
C PRO A 30 -1.28 -8.97 11.87
N ASN A 31 -1.61 -9.66 12.96
CA ASN A 31 -1.98 -9.03 14.24
C ASN A 31 -0.85 -8.23 14.92
N THR A 32 0.42 -8.40 14.52
CA THR A 32 1.54 -7.61 15.05
C THR A 32 1.74 -6.30 14.30
N ILE A 33 1.09 -6.11 13.16
CA ILE A 33 1.14 -4.86 12.40
C ILE A 33 0.27 -3.83 13.13
N LYS A 34 0.89 -2.68 13.47
CA LYS A 34 0.22 -1.58 14.16
C LYS A 34 -1.09 -1.21 13.45
N ASP A 35 -2.16 -1.10 14.24
CA ASP A 35 -3.50 -0.73 13.80
C ASP A 35 -4.15 -1.62 12.72
N LEU A 36 -3.55 -2.77 12.35
CA LEU A 36 -4.11 -3.62 11.29
C LEU A 36 -5.52 -4.11 11.64
N GLN A 37 -5.75 -4.53 12.88
CA GLN A 37 -7.08 -4.94 13.35
C GLN A 37 -8.09 -3.79 13.29
N LYS A 38 -7.65 -2.55 13.56
CA LYS A 38 -8.50 -1.37 13.47
C LYS A 38 -8.87 -1.07 12.01
N GLY A 39 -7.90 -1.12 11.11
CA GLY A 39 -8.11 -0.97 9.66
C GLY A 39 -9.06 -2.03 9.09
N ALA A 40 -8.82 -3.30 9.40
CA ALA A 40 -9.67 -4.41 8.97
C ALA A 40 -11.12 -4.24 9.45
N ARG A 41 -11.33 -3.81 10.71
CA ARG A 41 -12.68 -3.51 11.24
C ARG A 41 -13.34 -2.34 10.52
N ARG A 42 -12.58 -1.29 10.14
CA ARG A 42 -13.11 -0.15 9.38
C ARG A 42 -13.56 -0.56 7.99
N VAL A 43 -12.80 -1.40 7.30
CA VAL A 43 -13.15 -1.94 5.97
C VAL A 43 -14.34 -2.89 6.07
N ALA A 44 -14.35 -3.79 7.06
CA ALA A 44 -15.49 -4.68 7.29
C ALA A 44 -16.78 -3.92 7.62
N LYS A 45 -16.69 -2.80 8.35
CA LYS A 45 -17.83 -1.89 8.57
C LYS A 45 -18.30 -1.27 7.26
N ALA A 46 -17.38 -0.76 6.43
CA ALA A 46 -17.70 -0.17 5.12
C ALA A 46 -18.51 -1.15 4.26
N ILE A 47 -18.02 -2.40 4.17
CA ILE A 47 -18.67 -3.47 3.41
C ILE A 47 -20.09 -3.75 3.93
N ARG A 48 -20.26 -3.90 5.25
CA ARG A 48 -21.59 -4.16 5.85
C ARG A 48 -22.56 -2.98 5.66
N SER A 49 -22.03 -1.77 5.68
CA SER A 49 -22.80 -0.53 5.46
C SER A 49 -23.02 -0.20 3.99
N LYS A 50 -22.46 -0.97 3.05
CA LYS A 50 -22.50 -0.70 1.60
C LYS A 50 -21.89 0.67 1.23
N GLU A 51 -20.86 1.10 1.96
CA GLU A 51 -20.12 2.34 1.71
C GLU A 51 -19.31 2.26 0.41
N LYS A 52 -19.26 3.34 -0.38
CA LYS A 52 -18.46 3.40 -1.60
C LYS A 52 -16.97 3.44 -1.27
N ILE A 53 -16.26 2.36 -1.59
CA ILE A 53 -14.82 2.22 -1.34
C ILE A 53 -14.02 2.53 -2.61
N VAL A 54 -13.02 3.40 -2.47
CA VAL A 54 -12.02 3.70 -3.51
C VAL A 54 -10.65 3.30 -3.00
N VAL A 55 -9.91 2.56 -3.81
CA VAL A 55 -8.50 2.23 -3.55
C VAL A 55 -7.62 3.18 -4.36
N VAL A 56 -6.68 3.85 -3.69
CA VAL A 56 -5.70 4.74 -4.32
C VAL A 56 -4.33 4.09 -4.25
N GLY A 57 -3.83 3.61 -5.39
CA GLY A 57 -2.52 2.98 -5.50
C GLY A 57 -1.40 3.96 -5.83
N ASP A 58 -0.19 3.43 -5.99
CA ASP A 58 0.93 4.14 -6.64
C ASP A 58 1.20 3.55 -8.03
N TYR A 59 1.92 4.30 -8.87
CA TYR A 59 2.17 3.95 -10.28
C TYR A 59 3.39 3.03 -10.48
N ASP A 60 4.17 2.74 -9.43
CA ASP A 60 5.29 1.81 -9.54
C ASP A 60 4.84 0.35 -9.38
N VAL A 61 5.79 -0.58 -9.45
CA VAL A 61 5.46 -2.01 -9.44
C VAL A 61 4.79 -2.44 -8.13
N ASP A 62 5.21 -1.91 -6.97
CA ASP A 62 4.61 -2.29 -5.70
C ASP A 62 3.18 -1.77 -5.58
N GLY A 63 2.95 -0.51 -5.98
CA GLY A 63 1.63 0.10 -6.05
C GLY A 63 0.65 -0.61 -6.99
N ILE A 64 1.09 -1.02 -8.18
CA ILE A 64 0.26 -1.74 -9.15
C ILE A 64 -0.09 -3.16 -8.66
N ILE A 65 0.89 -3.89 -8.11
CA ILE A 65 0.66 -5.23 -7.59
C ILE A 65 -0.26 -5.18 -6.36
N SER A 66 -0.02 -4.26 -5.43
CA SER A 66 -0.86 -4.07 -4.26
C SER A 66 -2.30 -3.71 -4.64
N SER A 67 -2.49 -2.84 -5.64
CA SER A 67 -3.81 -2.48 -6.16
C SER A 67 -4.52 -3.68 -6.79
N SER A 68 -3.78 -4.54 -7.49
CA SER A 68 -4.33 -5.76 -8.12
C SER A 68 -4.78 -6.77 -7.07
N ILE A 69 -4.00 -7.00 -6.01
CA ILE A 69 -4.38 -7.85 -4.88
C ILE A 69 -5.68 -7.36 -4.23
N MET A 70 -5.80 -6.04 -4.04
CA MET A 70 -7.03 -5.43 -3.51
C MET A 70 -8.21 -5.68 -4.45
N LYS A 71 -8.04 -5.54 -5.77
CA LYS A 71 -9.09 -5.82 -6.76
C LYS A 71 -9.58 -7.26 -6.66
N GLU A 72 -8.65 -8.21 -6.62
CA GLU A 72 -8.97 -9.65 -6.57
C GLU A 72 -9.71 -10.02 -5.29
N PHE A 73 -9.27 -9.51 -4.14
CA PHE A 73 -9.98 -9.73 -2.87
C PHE A 73 -11.43 -9.21 -2.92
N PHE A 74 -11.62 -7.97 -3.38
CA PHE A 74 -12.95 -7.36 -3.45
C PHE A 74 -13.85 -8.04 -4.49
N LEU A 75 -13.28 -8.51 -5.60
CA LEU A 75 -13.98 -9.34 -6.59
C LEU A 75 -14.43 -10.68 -5.97
N TYR A 76 -13.54 -11.34 -5.23
CA TYR A 76 -13.83 -12.63 -4.58
C TYR A 76 -15.01 -12.56 -3.60
N ILE A 77 -15.13 -11.46 -2.84
CA ILE A 77 -16.25 -11.23 -1.92
C ILE A 77 -17.47 -10.57 -2.58
N ASN A 78 -17.44 -10.40 -3.90
CA ASN A 78 -18.48 -9.77 -4.71
C ASN A 78 -18.88 -8.37 -4.20
N TYR A 79 -17.89 -7.53 -3.91
CA TYR A 79 -18.09 -6.16 -3.46
C TYR A 79 -17.42 -5.16 -4.41
N PRO A 80 -18.17 -4.22 -5.02
CA PRO A 80 -17.63 -3.32 -6.02
C PRO A 80 -16.71 -2.27 -5.39
N ILE A 81 -15.55 -2.07 -6.02
CA ILE A 81 -14.61 -1.00 -5.71
C ILE A 81 -14.10 -0.34 -6.99
N GLU A 82 -13.70 0.92 -6.86
CA GLU A 82 -12.94 1.65 -7.86
C GLU A 82 -11.47 1.71 -7.45
N ILE A 83 -10.56 1.64 -8.43
CA ILE A 83 -9.12 1.76 -8.23
C ILE A 83 -8.63 2.97 -9.02
N ILE A 84 -7.89 3.83 -8.34
CA ILE A 84 -7.29 5.02 -8.93
C ILE A 84 -5.78 4.93 -8.76
N ILE A 85 -5.08 5.02 -9.89
CA ILE A 85 -3.63 5.18 -9.93
C ILE A 85 -3.34 6.63 -10.33
N PRO A 86 -2.83 7.48 -9.42
CA PRO A 86 -2.63 8.90 -9.68
C PRO A 86 -1.54 9.12 -10.72
N ASN A 87 -1.71 10.16 -11.55
CA ASN A 87 -0.67 10.54 -12.47
C ASN A 87 0.37 11.42 -11.76
N ARG A 88 1.59 10.92 -11.60
CA ARG A 88 2.68 11.60 -10.88
C ARG A 88 2.90 13.06 -11.32
N PHE A 89 2.73 13.35 -12.62
CA PHE A 89 2.99 14.67 -13.19
C PHE A 89 1.79 15.63 -13.09
N LYS A 90 0.56 15.12 -13.05
CA LYS A 90 -0.67 15.94 -13.02
C LYS A 90 -1.30 16.08 -11.64
N ASP A 91 -1.17 15.04 -10.82
CA ASP A 91 -1.86 14.88 -9.53
C ASP A 91 -0.90 14.94 -8.33
N GLY A 92 0.40 14.81 -8.58
CA GLY A 92 1.44 14.69 -7.56
C GLY A 92 1.69 13.24 -7.14
N TYR A 93 2.38 13.03 -6.02
CA TYR A 93 2.67 11.70 -5.49
C TYR A 93 1.54 11.23 -4.56
N GLY A 94 0.99 10.04 -4.82
CA GLY A 94 -0.01 9.40 -3.96
C GLY A 94 -1.31 10.19 -3.77
N ILE A 95 -1.92 10.03 -2.60
CA ILE A 95 -3.14 10.72 -2.20
C ILE A 95 -2.92 12.24 -2.04
N SER A 96 -3.80 13.05 -2.64
CA SER A 96 -3.74 14.51 -2.53
C SER A 96 -5.13 15.12 -2.30
N LYS A 97 -5.19 16.32 -1.71
CA LYS A 97 -6.47 17.03 -1.51
C LYS A 97 -7.22 17.26 -2.82
N LYS A 98 -6.49 17.52 -3.91
CA LYS A 98 -7.03 17.70 -5.25
C LYS A 98 -7.61 16.40 -5.81
N LEU A 99 -6.93 15.27 -5.57
CA LEU A 99 -7.45 13.97 -5.94
C LEU A 99 -8.75 13.68 -5.18
N LEU A 100 -8.73 13.85 -3.86
CA LEU A 100 -9.87 13.60 -2.99
C LEU A 100 -11.08 14.49 -3.29
N SER A 101 -10.87 15.74 -3.69
CA SER A 101 -11.98 16.64 -4.06
C SER A 101 -12.73 16.20 -5.32
N ASN A 102 -12.14 15.31 -6.13
CA ASN A 102 -12.72 14.83 -7.38
C ASN A 102 -13.25 13.40 -7.28
N ILE A 103 -13.17 12.78 -6.10
CA ILE A 103 -13.61 11.40 -5.86
C ILE A 103 -14.84 11.44 -4.97
N ASP A 104 -15.95 10.91 -5.49
CA ASP A 104 -17.13 10.60 -4.70
C ASP A 104 -16.92 9.25 -3.99
N THR A 105 -16.66 9.26 -2.69
CA THR A 105 -16.35 8.06 -1.89
C THR A 105 -16.64 8.27 -0.40
N ASP A 106 -17.00 7.18 0.29
CA ASP A 106 -17.13 7.14 1.75
C ASP A 106 -15.84 6.68 2.44
N VAL A 107 -15.03 5.86 1.75
CA VAL A 107 -13.82 5.23 2.28
C VAL A 107 -12.73 5.17 1.23
N VAL A 108 -11.59 5.75 1.58
CA VAL A 108 -10.35 5.60 0.81
C VAL A 108 -9.44 4.59 1.47
N ILE A 109 -8.91 3.65 0.68
CA ILE A 109 -7.83 2.75 1.07
C ILE A 109 -6.61 3.12 0.22
N THR A 110 -5.53 3.56 0.83
CA THR A 110 -4.27 3.76 0.09
C THR A 110 -3.46 2.47 0.07
N VAL A 111 -2.79 2.20 -1.03
CA VAL A 111 -1.78 1.14 -1.14
C VAL A 111 -0.51 1.72 -1.75
N ASP A 112 0.63 1.43 -1.11
CA ASP A 112 1.95 1.95 -1.50
C ASP A 112 2.06 3.51 -1.49
N ASN A 113 1.17 4.18 -0.75
CA ASN A 113 1.23 5.63 -0.54
C ASN A 113 0.50 6.05 0.74
N GLY A 114 0.68 7.34 1.12
CA GLY A 114 0.09 7.96 2.31
C GLY A 114 1.12 8.69 3.15
#